data_AF-A0A259CGJ6-F1
#
_entry.id   AF-A0A259CGJ6-F1
#
_cell.length_a   1.000
_cell.length_b   1.000
_cell.length_c   1.000
_cell.angle_alpha   90.00
_cell.angle_beta   90.00
_cell.angle_gamma   90.00
#
_symmetry.space_group_name_H-M   'P 1'
#
loop_
_entity.id
_entity.type
_entity.pdbx_description
1 polymer ?
#
loop_
_entity_poly.entity_id
_entity_poly.type
_entity_poly.pdbx_seq_one_letter_code
_entity_poly.pdbx_strand_id
1 'polypeptide(L)'
;MIDIAARVYNHTWKIDPIVRSVLDTDFYKLLMGQAIFRRHPAVQVTFGIHNRSTSVRLADIIDIGELREQLDHVRSLSLTRGESTWLRGNMFYGKRQMFSPDYVAWLERFRFPAYHLEKRDGQYE
;
A
#
# COMPACT_ATOMS: atom_id res chain seq x y z
N MET A 1 -3.39 21.88 -10.24
CA MET A 1 -2.26 21.39 -11.06
C MET A 1 -1.13 21.10 -10.10
N ILE A 2 -0.64 19.86 -10.03
CA ILE A 2 0.44 19.49 -9.10
C ILE A 2 1.72 20.15 -9.60
N ASP A 3 2.27 21.08 -8.81
CA ASP A 3 3.53 21.73 -9.13
C ASP A 3 4.69 20.77 -8.84
N ILE A 4 5.11 20.03 -9.87
CA ILE A 4 6.22 19.09 -9.79
C ILE A 4 7.53 19.85 -9.52
N ALA A 5 7.69 21.06 -10.06
CA ALA A 5 8.91 21.86 -9.88
C ALA A 5 9.07 22.30 -8.42
N ALA A 6 8.00 22.74 -7.76
CA ALA A 6 8.02 23.11 -6.34
C ALA A 6 8.18 21.90 -5.39
N ARG A 7 7.71 20.71 -5.78
CA ARG A 7 7.95 19.45 -5.02
C ARG A 7 9.43 19.04 -5.06
N VAL A 8 10.06 19.13 -6.22
CA VAL A 8 11.49 18.80 -6.41
C VAL A 8 12.40 19.80 -5.68
N TYR A 9 12.02 21.09 -5.64
CA TYR A 9 12.83 22.16 -5.03
C TYR A 9 12.71 22.25 -3.50
N ASN A 10 11.61 21.76 -2.91
CA ASN A 10 11.42 21.80 -1.46
C ASN A 10 12.26 20.71 -0.76
N HIS A 11 13.53 21.04 -0.49
CA HIS A 11 14.47 20.28 0.33
C HIS A 11 14.06 20.08 1.81
N THR A 12 12.84 20.47 2.19
CA THR A 12 12.33 20.39 3.56
C THR A 12 11.84 18.97 3.93
N TRP A 13 11.56 18.13 2.94
CA TRP A 13 11.06 16.77 3.16
C TRP A 13 12.18 15.74 2.94
N LYS A 14 12.46 14.91 3.95
CA LYS A 14 13.42 13.79 3.83
C LYS A 14 13.02 12.82 2.71
N ILE A 15 11.72 12.64 2.48
CA ILE A 15 11.11 11.87 1.38
C ILE A 15 9.77 12.54 1.00
N ASP A 16 9.38 12.49 -0.27
CA ASP A 16 8.03 12.83 -0.74
C ASP A 16 7.22 11.53 -0.95
N PRO A 17 6.32 11.15 -0.02
CA PRO A 17 5.70 9.84 -0.04
C PRO A 17 4.68 9.70 -1.18
N ILE A 18 4.86 8.65 -1.97
CA ILE A 18 3.97 8.30 -3.10
C ILE A 18 2.66 7.74 -2.57
N VAL A 19 2.74 6.70 -1.73
CA VAL A 19 1.58 6.08 -1.07
C VAL A 19 1.34 6.79 0.26
N ARG A 20 0.11 7.28 0.48
CA ARG A 20 -0.17 8.19 1.61
C ARG A 20 -1.03 7.60 2.72
N SER A 21 -1.67 6.46 2.45
CA SER A 21 -2.70 5.90 3.33
C SER A 21 -2.80 4.39 3.14
N VAL A 22 -3.23 3.68 4.19
CA VAL A 22 -3.64 2.26 4.09
C VAL A 22 -4.82 2.11 3.11
N LEU A 23 -5.65 3.15 2.97
CA LEU A 23 -6.80 3.17 2.07
C LEU A 23 -6.47 3.73 0.67
N ASP A 24 -5.22 4.11 0.40
CA ASP A 24 -4.73 4.46 -0.95
C ASP A 24 -4.52 3.17 -1.76
N THR A 25 -5.63 2.49 -2.04
CA THR A 25 -5.67 1.18 -2.68
C THR A 25 -7.06 0.95 -3.30
N ASP A 26 -7.19 -0.07 -4.13
CA ASP A 26 -8.47 -0.43 -4.72
C ASP A 26 -9.44 -0.98 -3.66
N PHE A 27 -10.69 -0.54 -3.70
CA PHE A 27 -11.72 -0.94 -2.74
C PHE A 27 -11.89 -2.47 -2.61
N TYR A 28 -11.73 -3.22 -3.71
CA TYR A 28 -11.89 -4.67 -3.69
C TYR A 28 -10.85 -5.37 -2.80
N LYS A 29 -9.67 -4.76 -2.58
CA LYS A 29 -8.64 -5.31 -1.67
C LYS A 29 -9.15 -5.36 -0.23
N LEU A 30 -9.93 -4.36 0.19
CA LEU A 30 -10.55 -4.33 1.52
C LEU A 30 -11.66 -5.38 1.65
N LEU A 31 -12.46 -5.57 0.59
CA LEU A 31 -13.50 -6.61 0.56
C LEU A 31 -12.88 -8.02 0.61
N MET A 32 -11.83 -8.26 -0.19
CA MET A 32 -11.06 -9.50 -0.15
C MET A 32 -10.41 -9.71 1.21
N GLY A 33 -9.79 -8.67 1.78
CA GLY A 33 -9.13 -8.72 3.08
C GLY A 33 -10.07 -9.17 4.18
N GLN A 34 -11.30 -8.63 4.22
CA GLN A 34 -12.32 -9.08 5.16
C GLN A 34 -12.73 -10.54 4.95
N ALA A 35 -12.89 -10.97 3.69
CA ALA A 35 -13.24 -12.35 3.38
C ALA A 35 -12.14 -13.33 3.81
N ILE A 36 -10.87 -12.97 3.56
CA ILE A 36 -9.68 -13.74 3.96
C ILE A 36 -9.56 -13.77 5.48
N PHE A 37 -9.68 -12.62 6.16
CA PHE A 37 -9.66 -12.51 7.62
C PHE A 37 -10.66 -13.46 8.28
N ARG A 38 -11.87 -13.58 7.72
CA ARG A 38 -12.92 -14.43 8.28
C ARG A 38 -12.76 -15.92 7.95
N ARG A 39 -12.29 -16.27 6.76
CA ARG A 39 -12.36 -17.65 6.23
C ARG A 39 -11.01 -18.36 6.13
N HIS A 40 -9.93 -17.61 5.94
CA HIS A 40 -8.60 -18.13 5.67
C HIS A 40 -7.51 -17.42 6.50
N PRO A 41 -7.71 -17.12 7.80
CA PRO A 41 -6.76 -16.30 8.56
C PRO A 41 -5.37 -16.93 8.75
N ALA A 42 -5.27 -18.25 8.62
CA ALA A 42 -4.02 -19.00 8.80
C ALA A 42 -3.31 -19.36 7.48
N VAL A 43 -3.90 -19.03 6.33
CA VAL A 43 -3.29 -19.36 5.02
C VAL A 43 -2.17 -18.37 4.72
N GLN A 44 -0.99 -18.90 4.40
CA GLN A 44 0.16 -18.12 3.99
C GLN A 44 0.27 -18.09 2.46
N VAL A 45 0.58 -16.92 1.91
CA VAL A 45 0.77 -16.69 0.49
C VAL A 45 1.95 -15.74 0.27
N THR A 46 2.54 -15.79 -0.93
CA THR A 46 3.61 -14.89 -1.36
C THR A 46 3.16 -14.15 -2.61
N PHE A 47 3.42 -12.84 -2.65
CA PHE A 47 3.23 -12.01 -3.84
C PHE A 47 4.60 -11.62 -4.39
N GLY A 48 4.71 -11.60 -5.72
CA GLY A 48 5.87 -11.09 -6.44
C GLY A 48 5.44 -10.11 -7.51
N ILE A 49 6.35 -9.23 -7.92
CA ILE A 49 6.16 -8.30 -9.04
C ILE A 49 6.85 -8.89 -10.26
N HIS A 50 6.21 -8.79 -11.42
CA HIS A 50 6.80 -9.22 -12.67
C HIS A 50 6.50 -8.20 -13.77
N ASN A 51 7.55 -7.54 -14.25
CA ASN A 51 7.45 -6.68 -15.42
C ASN A 51 7.38 -7.53 -16.69
N ARG A 52 6.22 -7.51 -17.36
CA ARG A 52 5.98 -8.26 -18.60
C ARG A 52 6.60 -7.60 -19.84
N SER A 53 7.07 -6.36 -19.74
CA SER A 53 7.69 -5.60 -20.83
C SER A 53 9.20 -5.66 -20.73
N THR A 54 9.80 -6.69 -21.34
CA THR A 54 11.24 -7.00 -21.25
C THR A 54 12.15 -5.93 -21.84
N SER A 55 11.66 -5.11 -22.78
CA SER A 55 12.41 -3.98 -23.35
C SER A 55 12.61 -2.83 -22.36
N VAL A 56 11.79 -2.75 -21.31
CA VAL A 56 11.89 -1.70 -20.28
C VAL A 56 12.63 -2.27 -19.08
N ARG A 57 13.85 -1.78 -18.85
CA ARG A 57 14.70 -2.21 -17.72
C ARG A 57 14.44 -1.32 -16.51
N LEU A 58 13.47 -1.69 -15.67
CA LEU A 58 13.02 -0.86 -14.54
C LEU A 58 14.16 -0.50 -13.58
N ALA A 59 15.10 -1.42 -13.36
CA ALA A 59 16.20 -1.20 -12.43
C ALA A 59 17.31 -0.28 -12.99
N ASP A 60 17.18 0.16 -14.25
CA ASP A 60 18.03 1.19 -14.85
C ASP A 60 17.32 2.56 -14.88
N ILE A 61 16.02 2.60 -14.52
CA ILE A 61 15.16 3.80 -14.52
C ILE A 61 14.87 4.27 -13.09
N ILE A 62 14.63 3.33 -12.18
CA ILE A 62 14.22 3.60 -10.80
C ILE A 62 15.41 3.27 -9.90
N ASP A 63 15.86 4.24 -9.12
CA ASP A 63 16.92 4.02 -8.12
C ASP A 63 16.44 3.07 -7.02
N ILE A 64 17.31 2.11 -6.65
CA ILE A 64 16.96 1.08 -5.65
C ILE A 64 16.87 1.66 -4.24
N GLY A 65 17.65 2.71 -3.93
CA GLY A 65 17.60 3.41 -2.65
C GLY A 65 16.28 4.15 -2.49
N GLU A 66 15.89 4.96 -3.48
CA GLU A 66 14.60 5.67 -3.48
C GLU A 66 13.42 4.70 -3.42
N LEU A 67 13.48 3.59 -4.17
CA LEU A 67 12.45 2.55 -4.11
C LEU A 67 12.32 1.95 -2.70
N ARG A 68 13.45 1.67 -2.04
CA ARG A 68 13.46 1.17 -0.66
C ARG A 68 12.88 2.18 0.32
N GLU A 69 13.23 3.45 0.19
CA GLU A 69 12.67 4.51 1.05
C GLU A 69 11.14 4.58 0.95
N GLN A 70 10.59 4.46 -0.26
CA GLN A 70 9.14 4.43 -0.46
C GLN A 70 8.49 3.16 0.09
N LEU A 71 9.09 1.98 -0.12
CA LEU A 71 8.58 0.71 0.42
C LEU A 71 8.63 0.68 1.95
N ASP A 72 9.69 1.22 2.55
CA ASP A 72 9.81 1.35 4.01
C ASP A 72 8.83 2.39 4.57
N HIS A 73 8.57 3.48 3.86
CA HIS A 73 7.51 4.42 4.22
C HIS A 73 6.15 3.71 4.30
N VAL A 74 5.79 2.89 3.30
CA VAL A 74 4.52 2.12 3.30
C VAL A 74 4.40 1.26 4.57
N ARG A 75 5.51 0.65 5.02
CA ARG A 75 5.52 -0.17 6.25
C ARG A 75 5.29 0.63 7.54
N SER A 76 5.55 1.94 7.53
CA SER A 76 5.22 2.83 8.64
C SER A 76 3.75 3.24 8.69
N LEU A 77 3.00 3.06 7.58
CA LEU A 77 1.60 3.44 7.52
C LEU A 77 0.75 2.59 8.44
N SER A 78 -0.26 3.24 9.01
CA SER A 78 -1.28 2.63 9.85
C SER A 78 -2.61 3.31 9.59
N LEU A 79 -3.70 2.55 9.69
CA LEU A 79 -5.03 3.10 9.51
C LEU A 79 -5.25 4.26 10.50
N THR A 80 -5.54 5.45 9.98
CA THR A 80 -5.75 6.62 10.83
C THR A 80 -7.12 6.57 11.50
N ARG A 81 -7.30 7.37 12.57
CA ARG A 81 -8.60 7.51 13.24
C ARG A 81 -9.71 7.97 12.27
N GLY A 82 -9.38 8.86 11.35
CA GLY A 82 -10.32 9.38 10.34
C GLY A 82 -10.76 8.30 9.37
N GLU A 83 -9.81 7.55 8.82
CA GLU A 83 -10.05 6.42 7.91
C GLU A 83 -10.86 5.31 8.57
N SER A 84 -10.53 4.98 9.82
CA SER A 84 -11.26 3.97 10.57
C SER A 84 -12.71 4.38 10.86
N THR A 85 -12.93 5.66 11.19
CA THR A 85 -14.27 6.21 11.36
C THR A 85 -15.05 6.17 10.05
N TRP A 86 -14.39 6.49 8.93
CA TRP A 86 -14.98 6.43 7.61
C TRP A 86 -15.39 4.99 7.22
N LEU A 87 -14.55 3.98 7.46
CA LEU A 87 -14.89 2.57 7.19
C LEU A 87 -16.10 2.08 7.99
N ARG A 88 -16.25 2.52 9.25
CA ARG A 88 -17.37 2.13 10.12
C ARG A 88 -18.68 2.86 9.80
N GLY A 89 -18.59 4.15 9.48
CA GLY A 89 -19.74 5.03 9.37
C GLY A 89 -20.30 5.18 7.95
N ASN A 90 -19.48 4.94 6.92
CA ASN A 90 -19.89 5.20 5.55
C ASN A 90 -20.80 4.10 4.99
N MET A 91 -21.61 4.48 4.00
CA MET A 91 -22.44 3.56 3.24
C MET A 91 -21.72 3.17 1.96
N PHE A 92 -21.57 1.87 1.74
CA PHE A 92 -20.94 1.33 0.53
C PHE A 92 -21.97 0.48 -0.22
N TYR A 93 -22.15 0.72 -1.51
CA TYR A 93 -23.10 -0.05 -2.34
C TYR A 93 -24.51 -0.16 -1.71
N GLY A 94 -25.01 0.92 -1.10
CA GLY A 94 -26.32 0.94 -0.41
C GLY A 94 -26.37 0.20 0.94
N LYS A 95 -25.25 -0.38 1.39
CA LYS A 95 -25.14 -1.08 2.67
C LYS A 95 -24.37 -0.26 3.70
N ARG A 96 -25.00 -0.01 4.85
CA ARG A 96 -24.31 0.51 6.04
C ARG A 96 -23.47 -0.58 6.68
N GLN A 97 -22.34 -0.21 7.27
CA GLN A 97 -21.45 -1.16 7.97
C GLN A 97 -21.05 -2.34 7.08
N MET A 98 -20.57 -2.03 5.87
CA MET A 98 -20.08 -3.05 4.92
C MET A 98 -18.95 -3.90 5.52
N PHE A 99 -18.10 -3.25 6.33
CA PHE A 99 -17.01 -3.88 7.06
C PHE A 99 -17.44 -4.22 8.49
N SER A 100 -17.14 -5.43 8.94
CA SER A 100 -17.42 -5.86 10.31
C SER A 100 -16.54 -5.10 11.30
N PRO A 101 -17.03 -4.84 12.52
CA PRO A 101 -16.24 -4.19 13.56
C PRO A 101 -14.90 -4.90 13.83
N ASP A 102 -14.90 -6.24 13.87
CA ASP A 102 -13.69 -7.04 14.12
C ASP A 102 -12.64 -6.87 13.03
N TYR A 103 -13.06 -6.80 11.76
CA TYR A 103 -12.15 -6.59 10.64
C TYR A 103 -11.54 -5.20 10.68
N VAL A 104 -12.34 -4.17 11.00
CA VAL A 104 -11.80 -2.81 11.13
C VAL A 104 -10.84 -2.71 12.33
N ALA A 105 -11.17 -3.33 13.47
CA ALA A 105 -10.30 -3.37 14.64
C ALA A 105 -8.97 -4.11 14.36
N TRP A 106 -9.01 -5.16 13.54
CA TRP A 106 -7.81 -5.80 13.03
C TRP A 106 -7.00 -4.86 12.11
N LEU A 107 -7.66 -4.17 11.18
CA LEU A 107 -7.02 -3.25 10.22
C LEU A 107 -6.38 -2.04 10.91
N GLU A 108 -6.92 -1.57 12.04
CA GLU A 108 -6.29 -0.54 12.90
C GLU A 108 -4.91 -0.98 13.44
N ARG A 109 -4.74 -2.28 13.68
CA ARG A 109 -3.49 -2.87 14.20
C ARG A 109 -2.58 -3.39 13.09
N PHE A 110 -3.09 -3.55 11.88
CA PHE A 110 -2.34 -4.05 10.74
C PHE A 110 -1.13 -3.16 10.41
N ARG A 111 -0.03 -3.81 10.04
CA ARG A 111 1.16 -3.18 9.46
C ARG A 111 1.58 -3.98 8.24
N PHE A 112 2.08 -3.29 7.22
CA PHE A 112 2.59 -3.97 6.03
C PHE A 112 3.82 -4.82 6.41
N PRO A 113 3.93 -6.05 5.87
CA PRO A 113 5.00 -6.97 6.22
C PRO A 113 6.35 -6.50 5.68
N ALA A 114 7.41 -7.19 6.07
CA ALA A 114 8.70 -7.07 5.39
C ALA A 114 8.58 -7.53 3.92
N TYR A 115 9.45 -7.01 3.08
CA TYR A 115 9.57 -7.38 1.67
C TYR A 115 10.99 -7.85 1.36
N HIS A 116 11.12 -8.58 0.26
CA HIS A 116 12.40 -8.85 -0.39
C HIS A 116 12.48 -7.97 -1.64
N LEU A 117 13.65 -7.43 -1.93
CA LEU A 117 13.89 -6.61 -3.12
C LEU A 117 15.29 -6.86 -3.64
N GLU A 118 15.38 -7.45 -4.83
CA GLU A 118 16.64 -7.70 -5.52
C GLU A 118 16.62 -7.14 -6.94
N LYS A 119 17.81 -6.73 -7.42
CA LYS A 119 18.01 -6.36 -8.83
C LYS A 119 18.52 -7.60 -9.57
N ARG A 120 17.81 -8.02 -10.62
CA ARG A 120 18.20 -9.14 -11.48
C ARG A 120 17.94 -8.80 -12.94
N ASP A 121 19.00 -8.89 -13.75
CA ASP A 121 18.97 -8.55 -15.20
C ASP A 121 18.20 -7.26 -15.55
N GLY A 122 18.46 -6.18 -14.80
CA GLY A 122 17.81 -4.89 -15.04
C GLY A 122 16.34 -4.81 -14.62
N GLN A 123 15.81 -5.81 -13.91
CA GLN A 123 14.49 -5.81 -13.29
C GLN A 123 14.60 -5.87 -11.76
N TYR A 124 13.48 -5.56 -11.10
CA TYR A 124 13.30 -5.79 -9.67
C TYR A 124 12.43 -7.01 -9.45
N GLU A 125 12.88 -7.90 -8.58
CA GLU A 125 12.18 -9.11 -8.10
C GLU A 125 12.05 -9.09 -6.57
#